data_AF-A0A7Z0HC71-F1
#
_entry.id   AF-A0A7Z0HC71-F1
#
_cell.length_a   1.000
_cell.length_b   1.000
_cell.length_c   1.000
_cell.angle_alpha   90.00
_cell.angle_beta   90.00
_cell.angle_gamma   90.00
#
_symmetry.space_group_name_H-M   'P 1'
#
loop_
_entity.id
_entity.type
_entity.pdbx_description
1 polymer ?
#
loop_
_entity_poly.entity_id
_entity_poly.type
_entity_poly.pdbx_seq_one_letter_code
_entity_poly.pdbx_strand_id
1 'polypeptide(L)'
;MFETVKVITTIAIVTVLTGCQTLPNTSVKKPTSTVETSPLTARMPVIDRQGYIAYIEEQGAGTAKVSTLYSIRPDGSDRQLIDQLNGYIYAPAWSADGQLLAYSKQAPREHPKIYIYDRSSNTRNLVVNAEGSNMSASFSPDGQDLLYSSTVGGNADIYKMRLSDGKTQQLTTLPSTEVQPSYAADGKSFVYTSDKVRAGRPRIYRYDFATGNATTVSTNGYVASPQLSLDGQRMAYLNGRKAAVMTLMTGQVVNLAETGLDEPARLSPSGNYAVYPTRRLNVGGQVASQNGGSLVIHSLSGNISYAISGQNGGVVRSPIWGR
;
A
#
# COMPACT_ATOMS: atom_id res chain seq x y z
N MET A 1 5.77 -87.59 46.23
CA MET A 1 5.50 -86.71 45.07
C MET A 1 6.56 -85.62 45.11
N PHE A 2 7.24 -85.39 43.99
CA PHE A 2 8.65 -85.03 43.86
C PHE A 2 9.12 -83.66 44.40
N GLU A 3 10.35 -83.72 44.94
CA GLU A 3 11.47 -82.77 45.04
C GLU A 3 11.33 -81.29 44.66
N THR A 4 11.91 -80.47 45.55
CA THR A 4 12.26 -79.06 45.41
C THR A 4 13.62 -78.94 44.70
N VAL A 5 13.67 -78.27 43.54
CA VAL A 5 14.93 -77.79 42.94
C VAL A 5 14.89 -76.27 42.88
N LYS A 6 15.69 -75.63 43.74
CA LYS A 6 16.00 -74.20 43.68
C LYS A 6 17.08 -73.99 42.62
N VAL A 7 16.75 -73.33 41.52
CA VAL A 7 17.73 -72.81 40.55
C VAL A 7 18.18 -71.42 41.03
N ILE A 8 19.46 -71.31 41.36
CA ILE A 8 20.15 -70.07 41.70
C ILE A 8 20.65 -69.47 40.38
N THR A 9 20.04 -68.38 39.94
CA THR A 9 20.55 -67.57 38.82
C THR A 9 21.21 -66.32 39.39
N THR A 10 22.53 -66.30 39.34
CA THR A 10 23.38 -65.16 39.72
C THR A 10 23.26 -64.08 38.64
N ILE A 11 22.60 -62.96 38.95
CA ILE A 11 22.62 -61.77 38.09
C ILE A 11 23.68 -60.81 38.64
N ALA A 12 24.75 -60.59 37.86
CA ALA A 12 25.79 -59.62 38.16
C ALA A 12 25.21 -58.20 38.04
N ILE A 13 25.25 -57.45 39.15
CA ILE A 13 24.92 -56.03 39.20
C ILE A 13 26.16 -55.26 38.72
N VAL A 14 26.08 -54.67 37.52
CA VAL A 14 27.07 -53.69 37.06
C VAL A 14 26.61 -52.32 37.53
N THR A 15 27.25 -51.83 38.60
CA THR A 15 27.15 -50.44 39.06
C THR A 15 27.96 -49.55 38.10
N VAL A 16 27.27 -48.87 37.19
CA VAL A 16 27.89 -47.80 36.39
C VAL A 16 27.86 -46.52 37.23
N LEU A 17 29.04 -46.10 37.68
CA LEU A 17 29.27 -44.78 38.26
C LEU A 17 28.99 -43.71 37.20
N THR A 18 28.01 -42.84 37.46
CA THR A 18 27.75 -41.64 36.66
C THR A 18 28.88 -40.64 36.86
N GLY A 19 29.86 -40.68 35.95
CA GLY A 19 30.83 -39.61 35.77
C GLY A 19 30.13 -38.38 35.21
N CYS A 20 30.14 -37.29 35.96
CA CYS A 20 29.70 -35.98 35.49
C CYS A 20 30.74 -35.45 34.48
N GLN A 21 30.48 -35.60 33.19
CA GLN A 21 31.25 -34.94 32.14
C GLN A 21 30.56 -33.61 31.78
N THR A 22 31.21 -32.51 32.13
CA THR A 22 30.85 -31.18 31.64
C THR A 22 31.14 -31.10 30.14
N LEU A 23 30.08 -31.08 29.33
CA LEU A 23 30.20 -30.83 27.90
C LEU A 23 30.73 -29.41 27.65
N PRO A 24 31.65 -29.21 26.68
CA PRO A 24 32.07 -27.88 26.28
C PRO A 24 30.87 -27.11 25.73
N ASN A 25 30.69 -25.90 26.26
CA ASN A 25 29.63 -24.96 25.91
C ASN A 25 29.82 -24.51 24.44
N THR A 26 29.25 -25.25 23.50
CA THR A 26 29.07 -24.78 22.14
C THR A 26 28.00 -23.70 22.17
N SER A 27 28.45 -22.45 22.29
CA SER A 27 27.63 -21.28 22.02
C SER A 27 26.99 -21.47 20.65
N VAL A 28 25.70 -21.83 20.65
CA VAL A 28 24.86 -21.83 19.46
C VAL A 28 24.89 -20.39 18.97
N LYS A 29 25.67 -20.14 17.90
CA LYS A 29 25.55 -18.89 17.15
C LYS A 29 24.09 -18.83 16.73
N LYS A 30 23.35 -17.89 17.33
CA LYS A 30 22.04 -17.45 16.87
C LYS A 30 22.16 -17.32 15.34
N PRO A 31 21.30 -17.96 14.54
CA PRO A 31 21.41 -17.86 13.09
C PRO A 31 21.35 -16.38 12.77
N THR A 32 22.48 -15.83 12.32
CA THR A 32 22.51 -14.51 11.71
C THR A 32 21.68 -14.70 10.46
N SER A 33 20.42 -14.25 10.50
CA SER A 33 19.60 -14.16 9.30
C SER A 33 20.26 -13.12 8.42
N THR A 34 21.21 -13.54 7.59
CA THR A 34 21.49 -12.85 6.35
C THR A 34 20.18 -12.93 5.59
N VAL A 35 19.37 -11.88 5.70
CA VAL A 35 18.27 -11.66 4.77
C VAL A 35 18.93 -11.68 3.41
N GLU A 36 18.75 -12.75 2.65
CA GLU A 36 19.15 -12.77 1.24
C GLU A 36 18.42 -11.60 0.60
N THR A 37 19.15 -10.50 0.37
CA THR A 37 18.60 -9.34 -0.31
C THR A 37 18.20 -9.82 -1.69
N SER A 38 16.91 -9.75 -2.01
CA SER A 38 16.41 -10.03 -3.35
C SER A 38 17.33 -9.37 -4.39
N PRO A 39 17.81 -10.09 -5.43
CA PRO A 39 18.68 -9.52 -6.45
C PRO A 39 18.10 -8.26 -7.11
N LEU A 40 16.77 -8.11 -7.06
CA LEU A 40 16.05 -6.93 -7.53
C LEU A 40 16.20 -5.73 -6.61
N THR A 41 16.11 -5.92 -5.28
CA THR A 41 16.23 -4.81 -4.31
C THR A 41 17.65 -4.30 -4.22
N ALA A 42 18.65 -5.17 -4.44
CA ALA A 42 20.05 -4.77 -4.52
C ALA A 42 20.37 -3.83 -5.70
N ARG A 43 19.61 -3.92 -6.81
CA ARG A 43 19.79 -3.12 -8.03
C ARG A 43 18.94 -1.85 -8.07
N MET A 44 18.03 -1.67 -7.10
CA MET A 44 17.18 -0.48 -7.03
C MET A 44 18.02 0.78 -6.82
N PRO A 45 17.67 1.91 -7.48
CA PRO A 45 18.17 3.22 -7.10
C PRO A 45 17.99 3.45 -5.60
N VAL A 46 18.93 4.19 -4.99
CA VAL A 46 18.93 4.45 -3.53
C VAL A 46 17.59 5.02 -3.05
N ILE A 47 17.00 5.94 -3.83
CA ILE A 47 15.72 6.59 -3.55
C ILE A 47 14.53 5.62 -3.46
N ASP A 48 14.57 4.51 -4.21
CA ASP A 48 13.53 3.48 -4.11
C ASP A 48 13.85 2.51 -2.96
N ARG A 49 15.12 2.08 -2.86
CA ARG A 49 15.58 1.06 -1.90
C ARG A 49 15.46 1.52 -0.44
N GLN A 50 15.70 2.80 -0.17
CA GLN A 50 15.57 3.39 1.17
C GLN A 50 14.16 3.89 1.47
N GLY A 51 13.31 3.93 0.45
CA GLY A 51 11.91 4.35 0.58
C GLY A 51 11.04 3.34 1.30
N TYR A 52 9.82 3.78 1.60
CA TYR A 52 8.82 2.99 2.32
C TYR A 52 7.57 2.81 1.47
N ILE A 53 7.05 1.59 1.46
CA ILE A 53 5.75 1.27 0.91
C ILE A 53 4.75 1.31 2.06
N ALA A 54 3.80 2.23 2.01
CA ALA A 54 2.63 2.17 2.89
C ALA A 54 1.54 1.35 2.21
N TYR A 55 0.84 0.52 2.98
CA TYR A 55 -0.20 -0.36 2.46
C TYR A 55 -1.17 -0.79 3.56
N ILE A 56 -2.31 -1.33 3.15
CA ILE A 56 -3.39 -1.68 4.06
C ILE A 56 -3.57 -3.20 4.08
N GLU A 57 -3.66 -3.76 5.28
CA GLU A 57 -4.14 -5.13 5.50
C GLU A 57 -5.53 -5.08 6.13
N GLU A 58 -6.49 -5.72 5.47
CA GLU A 58 -7.85 -5.86 5.96
C GLU A 58 -8.14 -7.30 6.41
N GLN A 59 -8.77 -7.44 7.56
CA GLN A 59 -9.24 -8.70 8.11
C GLN A 59 -10.70 -8.58 8.51
N GLY A 60 -11.43 -9.70 8.50
CA GLY A 60 -12.87 -9.71 8.80
C GLY A 60 -13.72 -9.01 7.72
N ALA A 61 -15.01 -8.90 7.99
CA ALA A 61 -15.99 -8.30 7.09
C ALA A 61 -17.07 -7.56 7.89
N GLY A 62 -17.79 -6.63 7.23
CA GLY A 62 -18.87 -5.86 7.85
C GLY A 62 -18.39 -5.12 9.11
N THR A 63 -19.11 -5.30 10.21
CA THR A 63 -18.82 -4.68 11.52
C THR A 63 -17.63 -5.30 12.26
N ALA A 64 -17.15 -6.46 11.80
CA ALA A 64 -15.95 -7.11 12.32
C ALA A 64 -14.70 -6.78 11.49
N LYS A 65 -14.81 -5.89 10.48
CA LYS A 65 -13.67 -5.51 9.66
C LYS A 65 -12.66 -4.70 10.47
N VAL A 66 -11.42 -5.14 10.43
CA VAL A 66 -10.26 -4.38 10.93
C VAL A 66 -9.39 -3.99 9.75
N SER A 67 -9.13 -2.69 9.61
CA SER A 67 -8.18 -2.15 8.64
C SER A 67 -6.93 -1.68 9.36
N THR A 68 -5.78 -2.15 8.89
CA THR A 68 -4.49 -1.84 9.49
C THR A 68 -3.57 -1.25 8.43
N LEU A 69 -3.08 -0.03 8.67
CA LEU A 69 -2.12 0.66 7.82
C LEU A 69 -0.71 0.35 8.32
N TYR A 70 0.12 -0.20 7.45
CA TYR A 70 1.52 -0.49 7.70
C TYR A 70 2.40 0.34 6.77
N SER A 71 3.66 0.54 7.18
CA SER A 71 4.77 0.80 6.26
C SER A 71 5.72 -0.38 6.26
N ILE A 72 6.45 -0.58 5.15
CA ILE A 72 7.46 -1.62 4.99
C ILE A 72 8.51 -1.16 3.98
N ARG A 73 9.75 -1.61 4.13
CA ARG A 73 10.76 -1.41 3.09
C ARG A 73 10.48 -2.29 1.88
N PRO A 74 10.94 -1.91 0.67
CA PRO A 74 10.73 -2.71 -0.52
C PRO A 74 11.41 -4.09 -0.47
N ASP A 75 12.40 -4.30 0.40
CA ASP A 75 13.00 -5.62 0.64
C ASP A 75 12.20 -6.49 1.64
N GLY A 76 11.06 -6.02 2.12
CA GLY A 76 10.22 -6.70 3.10
C GLY A 76 10.68 -6.53 4.56
N SER A 77 11.78 -5.83 4.79
CA SER A 77 12.25 -5.50 6.14
C SER A 77 11.52 -4.29 6.74
N ASP A 78 11.77 -4.02 8.02
CA ASP A 78 11.33 -2.81 8.72
C ASP A 78 9.82 -2.52 8.56
N ARG A 79 9.00 -3.56 8.76
CA ARG A 79 7.55 -3.43 8.76
C ARG A 79 7.09 -2.76 10.05
N GLN A 80 6.39 -1.64 9.94
CA GLN A 80 5.93 -0.82 11.06
C GLN A 80 4.42 -0.59 11.00
N LEU A 81 3.74 -0.68 12.14
CA LEU A 81 2.33 -0.31 12.29
C LEU A 81 2.18 1.22 12.28
N ILE A 82 1.32 1.75 11.41
CA ILE A 82 0.99 3.17 11.36
C ILE A 82 -0.36 3.45 12.02
N ASP A 83 -1.43 2.75 11.67
CA ASP A 83 -2.72 2.99 12.31
C ASP A 83 -3.60 1.74 12.18
N GLN A 84 -4.58 1.61 13.06
CA GLN A 84 -5.53 0.52 13.04
C GLN A 84 -6.88 0.99 13.56
N LEU A 85 -7.95 0.49 12.95
CA LEU A 85 -9.29 0.61 13.52
C LEU A 85 -10.19 -0.55 13.10
N ASN A 86 -11.23 -0.79 13.91
CA ASN A 86 -12.44 -1.43 13.40
C ASN A 86 -13.15 -0.41 12.49
N GLY A 87 -13.28 -0.74 11.21
CA GLY A 87 -13.67 0.18 10.16
C GLY A 87 -12.68 0.16 9.01
N TYR A 88 -12.49 1.31 8.36
CA TYR A 88 -11.73 1.38 7.12
C TYR A 88 -10.63 2.43 7.12
N ILE A 89 -9.50 2.05 6.55
CA ILE A 89 -8.43 2.95 6.12
C ILE A 89 -8.35 2.84 4.60
N TYR A 90 -8.12 3.94 3.90
CA TYR A 90 -7.99 3.94 2.44
C TYR A 90 -6.98 4.98 1.95
N ALA A 91 -6.53 4.77 0.71
CA ALA A 91 -5.82 5.76 -0.11
C ALA A 91 -4.69 6.51 0.62
N PRO A 92 -3.67 5.80 1.13
CA PRO A 92 -2.49 6.44 1.69
C PRO A 92 -1.72 7.20 0.59
N ALA A 93 -1.14 8.35 0.95
CA ALA A 93 -0.34 9.18 0.07
C ALA A 93 0.84 9.81 0.81
N TRP A 94 2.07 9.51 0.37
CA TRP A 94 3.29 10.10 0.93
C TRP A 94 3.49 11.53 0.43
N SER A 95 4.03 12.41 1.28
CA SER A 95 4.65 13.67 0.85
C SER A 95 5.91 13.40 0.02
N ALA A 96 6.32 14.37 -0.80
CA ALA A 96 7.46 14.20 -1.71
C ALA A 96 8.80 13.96 -0.98
N ASP A 97 8.92 14.40 0.28
CA ASP A 97 10.08 14.18 1.16
C ASP A 97 9.98 12.90 2.00
N GLY A 98 8.85 12.18 1.91
CA GLY A 98 8.59 10.95 2.65
C GLY A 98 8.37 11.13 4.16
N GLN A 99 8.23 12.35 4.68
CA GLN A 99 8.07 12.60 6.12
C GLN A 99 6.61 12.47 6.59
N LEU A 100 5.66 12.79 5.73
CA LEU A 100 4.23 12.79 6.03
C LEU A 100 3.50 11.74 5.19
N LEU A 101 2.52 11.08 5.80
CA LEU A 101 1.60 10.17 5.13
C LEU A 101 0.17 10.60 5.39
N ALA A 102 -0.51 11.09 4.36
CA ALA A 102 -1.95 11.33 4.44
C ALA A 102 -2.72 10.03 4.19
N TYR A 103 -3.84 9.83 4.87
CA TYR A 103 -4.71 8.68 4.65
C TYR A 103 -6.15 8.99 5.07
N SER A 104 -7.11 8.29 4.46
CA SER A 104 -8.52 8.43 4.80
C SER A 104 -8.90 7.38 5.85
N LYS A 105 -9.60 7.78 6.91
CA LYS A 105 -10.03 6.90 8.02
C LYS A 105 -11.53 7.03 8.24
N GLN A 106 -12.22 5.90 8.33
CA GLN A 106 -13.66 5.82 8.51
C GLN A 106 -14.01 4.88 9.66
N ALA A 107 -14.40 5.46 10.80
CA ALA A 107 -14.96 4.71 11.91
C ALA A 107 -16.38 4.19 11.59
N PRO A 108 -16.88 3.17 12.30
CA PRO A 108 -18.21 2.62 12.04
C PRO A 108 -19.28 3.70 12.17
N ARG A 109 -20.16 3.81 11.16
CA ARG A 109 -21.25 4.81 11.08
C ARG A 109 -20.77 6.27 10.99
N GLU A 110 -19.51 6.52 10.67
CA GLU A 110 -18.99 7.86 10.36
C GLU A 110 -18.69 8.01 8.86
N HIS A 111 -18.63 9.27 8.41
CA HIS A 111 -18.03 9.60 7.12
C HIS A 111 -16.49 9.52 7.20
N PRO A 112 -15.81 9.17 6.09
CA PRO A 112 -14.36 9.18 6.05
C PRO A 112 -13.80 10.59 6.25
N LYS A 113 -12.74 10.68 7.04
CA LYS A 113 -11.97 11.89 7.37
C LYS A 113 -10.52 11.69 6.96
N ILE A 114 -9.77 12.77 6.78
CA ILE A 114 -8.36 12.69 6.38
C ILE A 114 -7.44 12.98 7.57
N TYR A 115 -6.52 12.06 7.81
CA TYR A 115 -5.48 12.16 8.81
C TYR A 115 -4.11 12.28 8.12
N ILE A 116 -3.17 12.94 8.79
CA ILE A 116 -1.75 12.95 8.43
C ILE A 116 -0.97 12.28 9.55
N TYR A 117 -0.22 11.24 9.18
CA TYR A 117 0.82 10.64 10.02
C TYR A 117 2.14 11.37 9.78
N ASP A 118 2.76 11.86 10.84
CA ASP A 118 4.11 12.42 10.84
C ASP A 118 5.09 11.37 11.38
N ARG A 119 6.05 10.97 10.54
CA ARG A 119 7.06 9.95 10.89
C ARG A 119 8.02 10.41 11.98
N SER A 120 8.38 11.69 11.99
CA SER A 120 9.40 12.24 12.90
C SER A 120 8.90 12.24 14.34
N SER A 121 7.64 12.65 14.54
CA SER A 121 6.99 12.71 15.84
C SER A 121 6.19 11.44 16.18
N ASN A 122 5.98 10.56 15.20
CA ASN A 122 5.09 9.40 15.29
C ASN A 122 3.66 9.80 15.71
N THR A 123 3.16 10.94 15.23
CA THR A 123 1.82 11.45 15.55
C THR A 123 0.86 11.31 14.39
N ARG A 124 -0.45 11.23 14.68
CA ARG A 124 -1.53 11.18 13.68
C ARG A 124 -2.48 12.32 13.95
N ASN A 125 -2.52 13.30 13.06
CA ASN A 125 -3.34 14.50 13.20
C ASN A 125 -4.53 14.43 12.26
N LEU A 126 -5.74 14.70 12.77
CA LEU A 126 -6.93 14.88 11.95
C LEU A 126 -6.82 16.25 11.26
N VAL A 127 -6.80 16.27 9.92
CA VAL A 127 -6.58 17.50 9.14
C VAL A 127 -7.77 17.91 8.28
N VAL A 128 -8.61 16.97 7.85
CA VAL A 128 -9.89 17.28 7.19
C VAL A 128 -11.03 16.58 7.93
N ASN A 129 -11.89 17.39 8.53
CA ASN A 129 -13.06 16.98 9.32
C ASN A 129 -14.34 17.72 8.87
N ALA A 130 -14.46 17.99 7.57
CA ALA A 130 -15.67 18.55 7.00
C ALA A 130 -16.80 17.50 6.96
N GLU A 131 -18.05 17.97 6.84
CA GLU A 131 -19.17 17.08 6.55
C GLU A 131 -18.97 16.33 5.22
N GLY A 132 -19.71 15.22 5.03
CA GLY A 132 -19.55 14.36 3.87
C GLY A 132 -18.29 13.51 3.88
N SER A 133 -18.07 12.78 2.79
CA SER A 133 -16.94 11.85 2.64
C SER A 133 -15.70 12.58 2.15
N ASN A 134 -14.65 12.61 2.96
CA ASN A 134 -13.36 13.24 2.63
C ASN A 134 -12.30 12.16 2.42
N MET A 135 -11.77 12.06 1.20
CA MET A 135 -10.92 10.93 0.81
C MET A 135 -9.79 11.31 -0.15
N SER A 136 -8.85 10.37 -0.34
CA SER A 136 -7.84 10.35 -1.41
C SER A 136 -7.00 11.63 -1.47
N ALA A 137 -6.20 11.86 -0.44
CA ALA A 137 -5.37 13.04 -0.37
C ALA A 137 -4.15 12.96 -1.31
N SER A 138 -3.62 14.09 -1.77
CA SER A 138 -2.35 14.22 -2.48
C SER A 138 -1.64 15.49 -2.03
N PHE A 139 -0.39 15.38 -1.58
CA PHE A 139 0.43 16.54 -1.23
C PHE A 139 0.88 17.28 -2.48
N SER A 140 0.98 18.61 -2.38
CA SER A 140 1.72 19.41 -3.36
C SER A 140 3.21 19.05 -3.31
N PRO A 141 3.97 19.26 -4.41
CA PRO A 141 5.39 18.93 -4.45
C PRO A 141 6.24 19.66 -3.41
N ASP A 142 5.81 20.86 -3.02
CA ASP A 142 6.44 21.69 -1.97
C ASP A 142 5.95 21.36 -0.55
N GLY A 143 4.98 20.46 -0.40
CA GLY A 143 4.45 20.03 0.88
C GLY A 143 3.59 21.07 1.62
N GLN A 144 3.16 22.15 0.97
CA GLN A 144 2.38 23.23 1.60
C GLN A 144 0.86 23.05 1.48
N ASP A 145 0.40 22.37 0.42
CA ASP A 145 -1.01 22.18 0.11
C ASP A 145 -1.36 20.68 0.05
N LEU A 146 -2.63 20.37 0.28
CA LEU A 146 -3.21 19.04 0.17
C LEU A 146 -4.42 19.10 -0.77
N LEU A 147 -4.39 18.35 -1.87
CA LEU A 147 -5.59 18.04 -2.64
C LEU A 147 -6.34 16.89 -1.99
N TYR A 148 -7.66 16.89 -2.07
CA TYR A 148 -8.50 15.78 -1.64
C TYR A 148 -9.85 15.82 -2.35
N SER A 149 -10.56 14.70 -2.37
CA SER A 149 -11.96 14.66 -2.83
C SER A 149 -12.91 14.78 -1.64
N SER A 150 -13.97 15.59 -1.78
CA SER A 150 -14.99 15.76 -0.74
C SER A 150 -16.40 15.78 -1.34
N THR A 151 -17.35 15.17 -0.64
CA THR A 151 -18.79 15.23 -0.98
C THR A 151 -19.55 16.28 -0.19
N VAL A 152 -18.87 17.24 0.45
CA VAL A 152 -19.52 18.30 1.25
C VAL A 152 -20.50 19.15 0.42
N GLY A 153 -20.25 19.30 -0.88
CA GLY A 153 -21.12 20.01 -1.82
C GLY A 153 -22.23 19.17 -2.46
N GLY A 154 -22.38 17.89 -2.10
CA GLY A 154 -23.34 16.96 -2.68
C GLY A 154 -22.67 15.82 -3.47
N ASN A 155 -22.19 16.10 -4.68
CA ASN A 155 -21.32 15.19 -5.43
C ASN A 155 -19.86 15.31 -4.97
N ALA A 156 -19.02 14.34 -5.34
CA ALA A 156 -17.60 14.41 -5.00
C ALA A 156 -16.90 15.44 -5.90
N ASP A 157 -16.25 16.43 -5.28
CA ASP A 157 -15.43 17.44 -5.95
C ASP A 157 -14.00 17.43 -5.40
N ILE A 158 -13.06 18.00 -6.15
CA ILE A 158 -11.68 18.20 -5.71
C ILE A 158 -11.56 19.53 -4.95
N TYR A 159 -10.97 19.45 -3.78
CA TYR A 159 -10.64 20.58 -2.91
C TYR A 159 -9.14 20.66 -2.71
N LYS A 160 -8.65 21.86 -2.46
CA LYS A 160 -7.29 22.15 -2.01
C LYS A 160 -7.32 22.75 -0.62
N MET A 161 -6.51 22.23 0.29
CA MET A 161 -6.33 22.75 1.64
C MET A 161 -4.89 23.23 1.82
N ARG A 162 -4.69 24.42 2.38
CA ARG A 162 -3.38 24.86 2.84
C ARG A 162 -3.11 24.26 4.22
N LEU A 163 -1.96 23.59 4.39
CA LEU A 163 -1.65 22.87 5.63
C LEU A 163 -1.36 23.79 6.82
N SER A 164 -0.86 25.01 6.58
CA SER A 164 -0.46 25.93 7.65
C SER A 164 -1.65 26.51 8.44
N ASP A 165 -2.80 26.70 7.79
CA ASP A 165 -3.97 27.35 8.39
C ASP A 165 -5.29 26.59 8.16
N GLY A 166 -5.25 25.46 7.45
CA GLY A 166 -6.43 24.65 7.15
C GLY A 166 -7.41 25.30 6.17
N LYS A 167 -7.04 26.42 5.52
CA LYS A 167 -7.95 27.07 4.55
C LYS A 167 -8.19 26.18 3.34
N THR A 168 -9.45 25.99 3.00
CA THR A 168 -9.88 25.14 1.90
C THR A 168 -10.44 25.96 0.73
N GLN A 169 -10.22 25.46 -0.48
CA GLN A 169 -10.73 26.01 -1.73
C GLN A 169 -11.27 24.85 -2.58
N GLN A 170 -12.51 24.95 -3.05
CA GLN A 170 -13.07 24.03 -4.04
C GLN A 170 -12.51 24.35 -5.43
N LEU A 171 -12.06 23.32 -6.17
CA LEU A 171 -11.44 23.47 -7.49
C LEU A 171 -12.32 22.96 -8.64
N THR A 172 -13.17 21.97 -8.37
CA THR A 172 -14.16 21.45 -9.33
C THR A 172 -15.57 21.69 -8.81
N THR A 173 -16.52 21.89 -9.71
CA THR A 173 -17.93 22.17 -9.39
C THR A 173 -18.86 21.55 -10.45
N LEU A 174 -18.51 20.35 -10.93
CA LEU A 174 -19.24 19.71 -12.02
C LEU A 174 -20.37 18.85 -11.46
N PRO A 175 -21.47 18.63 -12.18
CA PRO A 175 -22.52 17.69 -11.77
C PRO A 175 -22.10 16.23 -12.04
N SER A 176 -20.93 15.83 -11.54
CA SER A 176 -20.30 14.52 -11.75
C SER A 176 -19.43 14.12 -10.55
N THR A 177 -18.78 12.96 -10.60
CA THR A 177 -17.92 12.49 -9.50
C THR A 177 -16.46 12.73 -9.82
N GLU A 178 -15.82 13.65 -9.11
CA GLU A 178 -14.40 13.96 -9.20
C GLU A 178 -13.61 13.44 -7.98
N VAL A 179 -12.72 12.48 -8.21
CA VAL A 179 -12.00 11.78 -7.12
C VAL A 179 -10.55 11.48 -7.46
N GLN A 180 -9.80 11.08 -6.43
CA GLN A 180 -8.44 10.56 -6.53
C GLN A 180 -7.47 11.51 -7.27
N PRO A 181 -7.30 12.74 -6.76
CA PRO A 181 -6.35 13.68 -7.32
C PRO A 181 -4.90 13.19 -7.13
N SER A 182 -4.03 13.54 -8.07
CA SER A 182 -2.58 13.36 -7.98
C SER A 182 -1.89 14.62 -8.52
N TYR A 183 -1.19 15.33 -7.64
CA TYR A 183 -0.41 16.51 -8.01
C TYR A 183 0.65 16.18 -9.07
N ALA A 184 0.85 17.09 -10.02
CA ALA A 184 1.99 17.05 -10.91
C ALA A 184 3.25 17.56 -10.18
N ALA A 185 4.40 16.99 -10.53
CA ALA A 185 5.69 17.32 -9.93
C ALA A 185 6.09 18.80 -10.10
N ASP A 186 5.56 19.49 -11.11
CA ASP A 186 5.79 20.91 -11.36
C ASP A 186 4.94 21.86 -10.49
N GLY A 187 3.96 21.33 -9.74
CA GLY A 187 3.02 22.10 -8.93
C GLY A 187 2.01 22.93 -9.73
N LYS A 188 2.01 22.85 -11.06
CA LYS A 188 1.16 23.69 -11.95
C LYS A 188 -0.16 23.02 -12.31
N SER A 189 -0.29 21.73 -12.03
CA SER A 189 -1.47 20.95 -12.38
C SER A 189 -1.65 19.75 -11.47
N PHE A 190 -2.78 19.07 -11.62
CA PHE A 190 -3.01 17.74 -11.07
C PHE A 190 -3.84 16.90 -12.03
N VAL A 191 -3.78 15.59 -11.90
CA VAL A 191 -4.70 14.66 -12.58
C VAL A 191 -5.71 14.10 -11.61
N TYR A 192 -6.90 13.75 -12.10
CA TYR A 192 -7.99 13.20 -11.29
C TYR A 192 -8.89 12.29 -12.13
N THR A 193 -9.70 11.48 -11.46
CA THR A 193 -10.72 10.64 -12.09
C THR A 193 -12.04 11.39 -12.15
N SER A 194 -12.70 11.39 -13.31
CA SER A 194 -14.05 11.96 -13.46
C SER A 194 -14.90 11.15 -14.44
N ASP A 195 -16.19 11.07 -14.17
CA ASP A 195 -17.20 10.46 -15.04
C ASP A 195 -18.10 11.50 -15.75
N LYS A 196 -17.67 12.78 -15.80
CA LYS A 196 -18.45 13.91 -16.35
C LYS A 196 -19.00 13.73 -17.76
N VAL A 197 -18.37 12.89 -18.59
CA VAL A 197 -18.83 12.62 -19.96
C VAL A 197 -19.89 11.51 -20.00
N ARG A 198 -19.78 10.51 -19.12
CA ARG A 198 -20.73 9.41 -19.02
C ARG A 198 -20.61 8.76 -17.65
N ALA A 199 -21.66 8.89 -16.85
CA ALA A 199 -21.75 8.33 -15.51
C ALA A 199 -21.32 6.85 -15.49
N GLY A 200 -20.48 6.49 -14.51
CA GLY A 200 -19.93 5.15 -14.36
C GLY A 200 -18.88 4.73 -15.42
N ARG A 201 -18.46 5.64 -16.31
CA ARG A 201 -17.35 5.41 -17.26
C ARG A 201 -16.24 6.44 -17.01
N PRO A 202 -15.49 6.28 -15.90
CA PRO A 202 -14.45 7.21 -15.51
C PRO A 202 -13.38 7.35 -16.58
N ARG A 203 -12.88 8.58 -16.70
CA ARG A 203 -11.70 8.96 -17.46
C ARG A 203 -10.77 9.76 -16.57
N ILE A 204 -9.52 9.89 -17.00
CA ILE A 204 -8.52 10.72 -16.32
C ILE A 204 -8.50 12.10 -16.98
N TYR A 205 -8.56 13.14 -16.15
CA TYR A 205 -8.48 14.54 -16.55
C TYR A 205 -7.28 15.20 -15.88
N ARG A 206 -6.74 16.24 -16.52
CA ARG A 206 -5.71 17.11 -15.97
C ARG A 206 -6.29 18.50 -15.77
N TYR A 207 -6.24 19.00 -14.54
CA TYR A 207 -6.62 20.36 -14.16
C TYR A 207 -5.38 21.26 -14.14
N ASP A 208 -5.48 22.45 -14.71
CA ASP A 208 -4.43 23.46 -14.74
C ASP A 208 -4.76 24.60 -13.77
N PHE A 209 -3.88 24.88 -12.80
CA PHE A 209 -4.14 25.88 -11.76
C PHE A 209 -4.17 27.33 -12.29
N ALA A 210 -3.43 27.62 -13.36
CA ALA A 210 -3.34 28.98 -13.90
C ALA A 210 -4.63 29.38 -14.63
N THR A 211 -5.25 28.43 -15.33
CA THR A 211 -6.44 28.66 -16.15
C THR A 211 -7.73 28.21 -15.50
N GLY A 212 -7.67 27.33 -14.49
CA GLY A 212 -8.83 26.69 -13.88
C GLY A 212 -9.53 25.65 -14.79
N ASN A 213 -8.91 25.30 -15.92
CA ASN A 213 -9.49 24.42 -16.92
C ASN A 213 -9.03 22.97 -16.75
N ALA A 214 -9.89 22.04 -17.17
CA ALA A 214 -9.59 20.61 -17.16
C ALA A 214 -9.68 19.98 -18.56
N THR A 215 -8.61 19.31 -18.99
CA THR A 215 -8.53 18.58 -20.26
C THR A 215 -8.42 17.07 -20.05
N THR A 216 -8.90 16.27 -21.00
CA THR A 216 -8.82 14.80 -20.89
C THR A 216 -7.40 14.34 -21.15
N VAL A 217 -6.87 13.42 -20.34
CA VAL A 217 -5.62 12.72 -20.62
C VAL A 217 -5.89 11.63 -21.66
N SER A 218 -5.10 11.59 -22.74
CA SER A 218 -5.29 10.67 -23.87
C SER A 218 -5.18 9.22 -23.43
N THR A 219 -6.33 8.61 -23.19
CA THR A 219 -6.51 7.25 -22.66
C THR A 219 -7.79 6.65 -23.24
N ASN A 220 -7.85 5.31 -23.25
CA ASN A 220 -8.96 4.56 -23.83
C ASN A 220 -9.66 3.70 -22.78
N GLY A 221 -10.98 3.55 -22.93
CA GLY A 221 -11.77 2.67 -22.07
C GLY A 221 -12.06 3.25 -20.68
N TYR A 222 -12.31 2.34 -19.72
CA TYR A 222 -12.46 2.67 -18.30
C TYR A 222 -11.08 2.92 -17.72
N VAL A 223 -10.82 4.13 -17.21
CA VAL A 223 -9.56 4.45 -16.55
C VAL A 223 -9.77 5.27 -15.28
N ALA A 224 -9.05 4.95 -14.21
CA ALA A 224 -9.26 5.54 -12.90
C ALA A 224 -8.01 5.54 -12.02
N SER A 225 -8.08 6.23 -10.88
CA SER A 225 -7.09 6.22 -9.80
C SER A 225 -5.66 6.57 -10.20
N PRO A 226 -5.44 7.68 -10.92
CA PRO A 226 -4.11 8.04 -11.42
C PRO A 226 -3.14 8.41 -10.30
N GLN A 227 -1.86 8.13 -10.53
CA GLN A 227 -0.73 8.65 -9.76
C GLN A 227 0.39 9.04 -10.72
N LEU A 228 0.76 10.33 -10.73
CA LEU A 228 1.93 10.82 -11.46
C LEU A 228 3.22 10.44 -10.72
N SER A 229 4.28 10.16 -11.48
CA SER A 229 5.63 10.00 -10.92
C SER A 229 6.23 11.32 -10.48
N LEU A 230 7.19 11.26 -9.54
CA LEU A 230 7.89 12.45 -9.02
C LEU A 230 8.73 13.19 -10.09
N ASP A 231 9.06 12.53 -11.19
CA ASP A 231 9.75 13.12 -12.35
C ASP A 231 8.77 13.66 -13.43
N GLY A 232 7.47 13.46 -13.25
CA GLY A 232 6.42 13.86 -14.19
C GLY A 232 6.42 13.11 -15.53
N GLN A 233 7.18 12.02 -15.68
CA GLN A 233 7.31 11.29 -16.96
C GLN A 233 6.29 10.16 -17.13
N ARG A 234 5.75 9.62 -16.03
CA ARG A 234 4.89 8.45 -16.03
C ARG A 234 3.63 8.68 -15.19
N MET A 235 2.62 7.87 -15.48
CA MET A 235 1.40 7.80 -14.71
C MET A 235 1.03 6.33 -14.45
N ALA A 236 0.91 5.92 -13.20
CA ALA A 236 0.26 4.66 -12.84
C ALA A 236 -1.24 4.88 -12.65
N TYR A 237 -2.05 3.91 -13.05
CA TYR A 237 -3.50 4.02 -13.03
C TYR A 237 -4.16 2.65 -13.20
N LEU A 238 -5.49 2.60 -13.09
CA LEU A 238 -6.30 1.46 -13.52
C LEU A 238 -6.65 1.59 -15.00
N ASN A 239 -6.38 0.56 -15.79
CA ASN A 239 -6.79 0.42 -17.18
C ASN A 239 -7.77 -0.75 -17.30
N GLY A 240 -9.06 -0.45 -17.26
CA GLY A 240 -10.11 -1.44 -17.01
C GLY A 240 -9.94 -2.05 -15.62
N ARG A 241 -9.65 -3.36 -15.57
CA ARG A 241 -9.37 -4.09 -14.32
C ARG A 241 -7.88 -4.30 -14.04
N LYS A 242 -7.02 -3.71 -14.88
CA LYS A 242 -5.57 -3.93 -14.85
C LYS A 242 -4.87 -2.76 -14.18
N ALA A 243 -3.96 -3.06 -13.26
CA ALA A 243 -2.92 -2.11 -12.86
C ALA A 243 -2.01 -1.85 -14.06
N ALA A 244 -1.78 -0.58 -14.38
CA ALA A 244 -1.04 -0.17 -15.57
C ALA A 244 -0.16 1.05 -15.31
N VAL A 245 0.84 1.23 -16.18
CA VAL A 245 1.71 2.41 -16.23
C VAL A 245 1.75 2.95 -17.64
N MET A 246 1.56 4.25 -17.80
CA MET A 246 1.67 4.98 -19.06
C MET A 246 2.91 5.88 -19.03
N THR A 247 3.69 5.87 -20.12
CA THR A 247 4.69 6.90 -20.39
C THR A 247 3.97 8.10 -21.01
N LEU A 248 4.01 9.26 -20.34
CA LEU A 248 3.17 10.41 -20.70
C LEU A 248 3.56 11.02 -22.05
N MET A 249 4.86 11.07 -22.36
CA MET A 249 5.36 11.65 -23.61
C MET A 249 4.96 10.84 -24.85
N THR A 250 4.98 9.50 -24.76
CA THR A 250 4.76 8.62 -25.92
C THR A 250 3.35 8.03 -25.96
N GLY A 251 2.64 8.05 -24.83
CA GLY A 251 1.36 7.35 -24.66
C GLY A 251 1.47 5.84 -24.57
N GLN A 252 2.69 5.28 -24.51
CA GLN A 252 2.89 3.85 -24.39
C GLN A 252 2.38 3.34 -23.03
N VAL A 253 1.59 2.26 -23.05
CA VAL A 253 0.99 1.66 -21.85
C VAL A 253 1.58 0.26 -21.63
N VAL A 254 2.02 0.01 -20.40
CA VAL A 254 2.39 -1.32 -19.90
C VAL A 254 1.33 -1.77 -18.90
N ASN A 255 0.61 -2.85 -19.23
CA ASN A 255 -0.32 -3.49 -18.30
C ASN A 255 0.44 -4.50 -17.44
N LEU A 256 0.30 -4.43 -16.12
CA LEU A 256 1.08 -5.21 -15.17
C LEU A 256 0.35 -6.49 -14.71
N ALA A 257 -0.87 -6.34 -14.20
CA ALA A 257 -1.68 -7.45 -13.69
C ALA A 257 -3.16 -7.06 -13.61
N GLU A 258 -4.06 -8.05 -13.62
CA GLU A 258 -5.47 -7.83 -13.27
C GLU A 258 -5.62 -7.76 -11.75
N THR A 259 -5.98 -6.58 -11.25
CA THR A 259 -6.04 -6.26 -9.82
C THR A 259 -7.46 -5.92 -9.36
N GLY A 260 -8.40 -5.77 -10.29
CA GLY A 260 -9.80 -5.41 -10.02
C GLY A 260 -10.10 -3.97 -10.39
N LEU A 261 -11.18 -3.41 -9.84
CA LEU A 261 -11.67 -2.07 -10.20
C LEU A 261 -11.18 -0.95 -9.28
N ASP A 262 -10.51 -1.28 -8.18
CA ASP A 262 -10.15 -0.29 -7.14
C ASP A 262 -8.69 -0.38 -6.69
N GLU A 263 -7.86 -1.18 -7.37
CA GLU A 263 -6.49 -1.48 -6.94
C GLU A 263 -5.47 -1.16 -8.04
N PRO A 264 -5.22 0.14 -8.33
CA PRO A 264 -4.21 0.58 -9.30
C PRO A 264 -2.78 0.17 -8.87
N ALA A 265 -1.85 0.26 -9.82
CA ALA A 265 -0.43 0.34 -9.48
C ALA A 265 -0.09 1.68 -8.83
N ARG A 266 1.02 1.69 -8.09
CA ARG A 266 1.74 2.90 -7.70
C ARG A 266 3.19 2.86 -8.11
N LEU A 267 3.71 4.00 -8.56
CA LEU A 267 5.10 4.14 -8.98
C LEU A 267 6.00 4.34 -7.76
N SER A 268 7.20 3.77 -7.84
CA SER A 268 8.29 4.07 -6.92
C SER A 268 8.77 5.52 -7.10
N PRO A 269 9.50 6.10 -6.12
CA PRO A 269 10.04 7.45 -6.21
C PRO A 269 10.84 7.76 -7.49
N SER A 270 11.61 6.80 -8.01
CA SER A 270 12.35 6.96 -9.26
C SER A 270 11.52 6.77 -10.53
N GLY A 271 10.29 6.25 -10.40
CA GLY A 271 9.44 5.89 -11.54
C GLY A 271 9.87 4.63 -12.30
N ASN A 272 10.88 3.90 -11.84
CA ASN A 272 11.39 2.69 -12.51
C ASN A 272 10.72 1.38 -12.07
N TYR A 273 10.01 1.41 -10.94
CA TYR A 273 9.28 0.27 -10.41
C TYR A 273 7.82 0.63 -10.17
N ALA A 274 6.97 -0.38 -10.17
CA ALA A 274 5.59 -0.28 -9.76
C ALA A 274 5.28 -1.28 -8.65
N VAL A 275 4.49 -0.88 -7.67
CA VAL A 275 3.91 -1.74 -6.64
C VAL A 275 2.41 -1.86 -6.85
N TYR A 276 1.86 -3.07 -6.73
CA TYR A 276 0.43 -3.33 -6.79
C TYR A 276 0.07 -4.54 -5.92
N PRO A 277 -1.16 -4.60 -5.38
CA PRO A 277 -1.58 -5.77 -4.63
C PRO A 277 -1.97 -6.90 -5.59
N THR A 278 -1.73 -8.14 -5.19
CA THR A 278 -2.33 -9.31 -5.82
C THR A 278 -3.26 -10.02 -4.85
N ARG A 279 -4.37 -10.51 -5.39
CA ARG A 279 -5.25 -11.47 -4.71
C ARG A 279 -4.88 -12.85 -5.26
N ARG A 280 -4.59 -13.82 -4.39
CA ARG A 280 -4.62 -15.22 -4.84
C ARG A 280 -6.06 -15.54 -5.17
N LEU A 281 -6.36 -15.75 -6.45
CA LEU A 281 -7.66 -16.25 -6.86
C LEU A 281 -7.76 -17.72 -6.46
N ASN A 282 -8.87 -18.10 -5.83
CA ASN A 282 -9.19 -19.49 -5.57
C ASN A 282 -9.33 -20.22 -6.91
N VAL A 283 -8.38 -21.10 -7.23
CA VAL A 283 -8.55 -22.11 -8.28
C VAL A 283 -9.16 -23.34 -7.62
N GLY A 284 -10.40 -23.70 -7.99
CA GLY A 284 -10.93 -25.04 -7.74
C GLY A 284 -11.77 -25.29 -6.48
N GLY A 285 -12.49 -24.29 -5.94
CA GLY A 285 -13.62 -24.53 -5.03
C GLY A 285 -13.33 -25.21 -3.68
N GLN A 286 -12.07 -25.51 -3.35
CA GLN A 286 -11.68 -25.98 -2.02
C GLN A 286 -11.14 -24.82 -1.19
N VAL A 287 -11.74 -24.66 -0.01
CA VAL A 287 -11.38 -23.65 0.99
C VAL A 287 -10.02 -24.01 1.58
N ALA A 288 -8.95 -23.55 0.94
CA ALA A 288 -7.65 -23.47 1.58
C ALA A 288 -7.61 -22.23 2.48
N SER A 289 -7.50 -22.47 3.78
CA SER A 289 -7.40 -21.52 4.90
C SER A 289 -6.13 -20.62 4.86
N GLN A 290 -5.81 -19.99 3.74
CA GLN A 290 -4.64 -19.11 3.56
C GLN A 290 -5.03 -17.89 2.69
N ASN A 291 -5.92 -17.04 3.22
CA ASN A 291 -6.46 -15.82 2.61
C ASN A 291 -5.45 -14.64 2.49
N GLY A 292 -4.16 -14.91 2.27
CA GLY A 292 -3.13 -13.86 2.25
C GLY A 292 -3.05 -13.11 0.92
N GLY A 293 -3.29 -11.80 0.93
CA GLY A 293 -2.86 -10.90 -0.15
C GLY A 293 -1.35 -10.70 -0.14
N SER A 294 -0.78 -10.24 -1.26
CA SER A 294 0.65 -9.87 -1.35
C SER A 294 0.82 -8.54 -2.05
N LEU A 295 1.87 -7.80 -1.68
CA LEU A 295 2.38 -6.69 -2.47
C LEU A 295 3.32 -7.24 -3.53
N VAL A 296 3.08 -6.92 -4.79
CA VAL A 296 4.01 -7.26 -5.88
C VAL A 296 4.74 -6.00 -6.30
N ILE A 297 6.08 -6.09 -6.36
CA ILE A 297 6.95 -5.05 -6.89
C ILE A 297 7.48 -5.53 -8.24
N HIS A 298 7.32 -4.70 -9.26
CA HIS A 298 7.64 -5.01 -10.65
C HIS A 298 8.59 -3.96 -11.23
N SER A 299 9.67 -4.42 -11.88
CA SER A 299 10.59 -3.56 -12.63
C SER A 299 10.04 -3.24 -14.02
N LEU A 300 9.89 -1.95 -14.33
CA LEU A 300 9.31 -1.49 -15.60
C LEU A 300 10.28 -1.60 -16.80
N SER A 301 11.57 -1.87 -16.57
CA SER A 301 12.57 -2.11 -17.62
C SER A 301 12.91 -3.59 -17.80
N GLY A 302 12.93 -4.36 -16.70
CA GLY A 302 13.38 -5.75 -16.71
C GLY A 302 12.28 -6.79 -16.87
N ASN A 303 11.01 -6.41 -16.72
CA ASN A 303 9.86 -7.33 -16.68
C ASN A 303 10.01 -8.45 -15.62
N ILE A 304 10.71 -8.16 -14.52
CA ILE A 304 10.87 -9.06 -13.38
C ILE A 304 10.07 -8.49 -12.21
N SER A 305 9.41 -9.37 -11.45
CA SER A 305 8.70 -9.02 -10.23
C SER A 305 9.04 -9.95 -9.07
N TYR A 306 8.76 -9.50 -7.86
CA TYR A 306 8.76 -10.31 -6.64
C TYR A 306 7.61 -9.87 -5.73
N ALA A 307 7.26 -10.72 -4.77
CA ALA A 307 6.14 -10.47 -3.87
C ALA A 307 6.59 -10.41 -2.40
N ILE A 308 5.98 -9.50 -1.64
CA ILE A 308 6.04 -9.45 -0.18
C ILE A 308 4.68 -9.93 0.33
N SER A 309 4.65 -11.07 1.01
CA SER A 309 3.42 -11.64 1.54
C SER A 309 2.91 -10.86 2.76
N GLY A 310 1.60 -10.63 2.81
CA GLY A 310 0.96 -10.14 4.03
C GLY A 310 1.10 -11.16 5.16
N GLN A 311 1.33 -10.68 6.38
CA GLN A 311 1.65 -11.56 7.51
C GLN A 311 0.42 -12.09 8.24
N ASN A 312 -0.72 -11.41 8.11
CA ASN A 312 -1.91 -11.71 8.92
C ASN A 312 -3.02 -12.45 8.15
N GLY A 313 -2.72 -13.03 6.98
CA GLY A 313 -3.70 -13.76 6.18
C GLY A 313 -4.91 -12.93 5.73
N GLY A 314 -4.77 -11.61 5.71
CA GLY A 314 -5.79 -10.65 5.28
C GLY A 314 -5.59 -10.18 3.84
N VAL A 315 -6.54 -9.37 3.36
CA VAL A 315 -6.46 -8.74 2.04
C VAL A 315 -5.48 -7.58 2.09
N VAL A 316 -4.46 -7.63 1.24
CA VAL A 316 -3.50 -6.55 1.03
C VAL A 316 -4.03 -5.62 -0.05
N ARG A 317 -4.02 -4.31 0.19
CA ARG A 317 -4.57 -3.31 -0.74
C ARG A 317 -3.96 -1.92 -0.61
N SER A 318 -4.29 -1.07 -1.60
CA SER A 318 -3.96 0.37 -1.61
C SER A 318 -2.50 0.69 -1.28
N PRO A 319 -1.51 0.04 -1.92
CA PRO A 319 -0.12 0.39 -1.68
C PRO A 319 0.17 1.82 -2.17
N ILE A 320 1.21 2.44 -1.63
CA ILE A 320 1.86 3.66 -2.12
C ILE A 320 3.34 3.64 -1.73
N TRP A 321 4.22 4.04 -2.64
CA TRP A 321 5.68 4.00 -2.42
C TRP A 321 6.23 5.42 -2.30
N GLY A 322 6.72 5.76 -1.12
CA GLY A 322 7.35 7.04 -0.79
C GLY A 322 8.88 6.92 -0.67
N ARG A 323 9.53 8.07 -0.46
CA ARG A 323 10.98 8.16 -0.22
C ARG A 323 11.39 7.71 1.18
#